data_AF-A0A521HKT2-F1
#
_entry.id   AF-A0A521HKT2-F1
#
_cell.length_a   1.000
_cell.length_b   1.000
_cell.length_c   1.000
_cell.angle_alpha   90.00
_cell.angle_beta   90.00
_cell.angle_gamma   90.00
#
_symmetry.space_group_name_H-M   'P 1'
#
loop_
_entity.id
_entity.type
_entity.pdbx_description
1 polymer ?
#
loop_
_entity_poly.entity_id
_entity_poly.type
_entity_poly.pdbx_seq_one_letter_code
_entity_poly.pdbx_strand_id
1 'polypeptide(L)'
;MKSLFATLTFVFFSVLVYSQAATDGENKLPQNRQDHQIHFQQPIKEIKHIMYDKSFLPIQGEISKDKKSVVLKNWEKGTKVRVKVTYEDGTEDEIVKSPCYIDPVVL
;
A
#
# COMPACT_ATOMS: atom_id res chain seq x y z
N MET A 1 -34.38 -50.03 -20.41
CA MET A 1 -34.94 -48.86 -21.12
C MET A 1 -34.48 -47.60 -20.41
N LYS A 2 -33.81 -46.71 -21.15
CA LYS A 2 -33.86 -45.24 -21.02
C LYS A 2 -33.46 -44.71 -19.63
N SER A 3 -32.18 -44.42 -19.33
CA SER A 3 -31.44 -43.25 -19.85
C SER A 3 -32.36 -42.05 -20.02
N LEU A 4 -32.80 -41.42 -18.93
CA LEU A 4 -33.56 -40.16 -19.02
C LEU A 4 -33.58 -39.34 -17.70
N PHE A 5 -32.44 -39.14 -17.03
CA PHE A 5 -32.37 -38.20 -15.89
C PHE A 5 -31.04 -37.45 -15.86
N ALA A 6 -30.49 -37.12 -17.04
CA ALA A 6 -29.22 -36.43 -17.18
C ALA A 6 -29.31 -35.30 -18.21
N THR A 7 -30.26 -34.36 -18.03
CA THR A 7 -30.40 -33.18 -18.92
C THR A 7 -31.35 -32.12 -18.33
N LEU A 8 -31.24 -31.78 -17.04
CA LEU A 8 -31.98 -30.61 -16.50
C LEU A 8 -31.18 -29.79 -15.47
N THR A 9 -29.86 -29.73 -15.65
CA THR A 9 -28.96 -28.88 -14.86
C THR A 9 -27.92 -28.24 -15.79
N PHE A 10 -28.39 -27.71 -16.92
CA PHE A 10 -27.53 -27.05 -17.93
C PHE A 10 -28.06 -25.69 -18.41
N VAL A 11 -28.96 -25.04 -17.68
CA VAL A 11 -29.62 -23.78 -18.13
C VAL A 11 -29.64 -22.69 -17.05
N PHE A 12 -28.66 -22.66 -16.14
CA PHE A 12 -28.65 -21.62 -15.09
C PHE A 12 -27.28 -20.98 -14.82
N PHE A 13 -26.34 -21.05 -15.76
CA PHE A 13 -25.02 -20.43 -15.59
C PHE A 13 -24.53 -19.69 -16.84
N SER A 14 -25.44 -19.00 -17.55
CA SER A 14 -25.12 -18.17 -18.73
C SER A 14 -25.39 -16.68 -18.54
N VAL A 15 -25.58 -16.19 -17.31
CA VAL A 15 -25.74 -14.75 -17.04
C VAL A 15 -24.67 -14.25 -16.08
N LEU A 16 -23.43 -14.23 -16.55
CA LEU A 16 -22.40 -13.33 -16.03
C LEU A 16 -21.70 -12.67 -17.22
N VAL A 17 -22.48 -11.88 -17.97
CA VAL A 17 -21.95 -10.84 -18.85
C VAL A 17 -21.43 -9.73 -17.92
N TYR A 18 -20.17 -9.83 -17.52
CA TYR A 18 -19.47 -8.70 -16.93
C TYR A 18 -19.13 -7.72 -18.06
N SER A 19 -19.96 -6.71 -18.22
CA SER A 19 -19.55 -5.43 -18.82
C SER A 19 -18.42 -4.86 -17.97
N GLN A 20 -17.23 -4.73 -18.53
CA GLN A 20 -16.25 -3.76 -18.03
C GLN A 20 -16.08 -2.68 -19.08
N ALA A 21 -16.55 -1.51 -18.69
CA ALA A 21 -16.47 -0.26 -19.44
C ALA A 21 -15.01 0.05 -19.78
N ALA A 22 -14.79 0.48 -21.02
CA ALA A 22 -13.56 1.16 -21.39
C ALA A 22 -13.49 2.47 -20.59
N THR A 23 -12.63 2.52 -19.57
CA THR A 23 -12.25 3.78 -18.97
C THR A 23 -11.12 4.37 -19.81
N ASP A 24 -11.49 5.41 -20.56
CA ASP A 24 -10.60 6.34 -21.21
C ASP A 24 -9.70 6.96 -20.14
N GLY A 25 -8.48 6.45 -20.02
CA GLY A 25 -7.52 6.85 -19.01
C GLY A 25 -6.79 8.10 -19.48
N GLU A 26 -7.44 9.24 -19.27
CA GLU A 26 -6.86 10.58 -19.31
C GLU A 26 -5.39 10.56 -18.88
N ASN A 27 -4.50 10.88 -19.81
CA ASN A 27 -3.06 10.88 -19.64
C ASN A 27 -2.67 12.07 -18.74
N LYS A 28 -3.01 11.99 -17.46
CA LYS A 28 -2.55 12.92 -16.43
C LYS A 28 -1.07 12.60 -16.23
N LEU A 29 -0.21 13.41 -16.84
CA LEU A 29 1.20 13.55 -16.48
C LEU A 29 1.34 13.40 -14.96
N PRO A 30 2.24 12.54 -14.46
CA PRO A 30 2.34 12.28 -13.04
C PRO A 30 2.59 13.60 -12.33
N GLN A 31 1.63 14.02 -11.51
CA GLN A 31 1.83 15.07 -10.53
C GLN A 31 3.12 14.70 -9.79
N ASN A 32 4.14 15.55 -9.91
CA ASN A 32 5.47 15.39 -9.33
C ASN A 32 5.35 15.30 -7.79
N ARG A 33 4.86 14.17 -7.30
CA ARG A 33 4.73 13.85 -5.89
C ARG A 33 6.06 13.29 -5.49
N GLN A 34 6.92 14.21 -5.05
CA GLN A 34 8.19 13.87 -4.44
C GLN A 34 7.93 12.90 -3.28
N ASP A 35 8.59 11.75 -3.30
CA ASP A 35 8.55 10.79 -2.21
C ASP A 35 9.24 11.40 -0.98
N HIS A 36 8.82 10.94 0.19
CA HIS A 36 9.40 11.37 1.46
C HIS A 36 9.91 10.15 2.23
N GLN A 37 10.71 10.36 3.26
CA GLN A 37 11.33 9.28 4.01
C GLN A 37 11.38 9.57 5.51
N ILE A 38 11.25 8.49 6.28
CA ILE A 38 11.48 8.49 7.73
C ILE A 38 12.76 7.71 7.99
N HIS A 39 13.72 8.32 8.67
CA HIS A 39 14.97 7.69 9.05
C HIS A 39 14.87 6.94 10.39
N PHE A 40 15.53 5.79 10.45
CA PHE A 40 15.61 4.91 11.61
C PHE A 40 17.07 4.72 12.03
N GLN A 41 17.29 4.51 13.32
CA GLN A 41 18.64 4.30 13.86
C GLN A 41 19.18 2.90 13.58
N GLN A 42 18.27 1.92 13.47
CA GLN A 42 18.57 0.51 13.24
C GLN A 42 18.07 0.06 11.85
N PRO A 43 18.75 -0.92 11.23
CA PRO A 43 18.30 -1.47 9.96
C PRO A 43 16.97 -2.22 10.13
N ILE A 44 16.03 -1.88 9.24
CA ILE A 44 14.67 -2.39 9.23
C ILE A 44 14.62 -3.68 8.42
N LYS A 45 13.98 -4.70 8.98
CA LYS A 45 13.72 -5.96 8.30
C LYS A 45 12.36 -5.96 7.61
N GLU A 46 11.34 -5.47 8.32
CA GLU A 46 9.94 -5.55 7.88
C GLU A 46 9.17 -4.31 8.36
N ILE A 47 8.28 -3.82 7.49
CA ILE A 47 7.25 -2.84 7.86
C ILE A 47 6.00 -3.63 8.25
N LYS A 48 5.56 -3.51 9.50
CA LYS A 48 4.30 -4.12 9.96
C LYS A 48 3.10 -3.29 9.53
N HIS A 49 3.17 -1.98 9.69
CA HIS A 49 2.18 -1.04 9.17
C HIS A 49 2.71 0.39 9.11
N ILE A 50 2.17 1.17 8.18
CA ILE A 50 2.40 2.62 8.04
C ILE A 50 1.02 3.25 7.82
N MET A 51 0.66 4.21 8.65
CA MET A 51 -0.64 4.87 8.59
C MET A 51 -0.56 6.32 9.06
N TYR A 52 -1.53 7.13 8.67
CA TYR A 52 -1.72 8.45 9.24
C TYR A 52 -2.13 8.34 10.70
N ASP A 53 -1.49 9.11 11.59
CA ASP A 53 -1.69 8.99 13.04
C ASP A 53 -3.13 9.31 13.49
N LYS A 54 -3.80 10.26 12.82
CA LYS A 54 -5.16 10.69 13.20
C LYS A 54 -6.27 9.85 12.57
N SER A 55 -6.14 9.51 11.29
CA SER A 55 -7.20 8.84 10.54
C SER A 55 -7.03 7.33 10.48
N PHE A 56 -5.87 6.81 10.85
CA PHE A 56 -5.49 5.40 10.73
C PHE A 56 -5.59 4.86 9.30
N LEU A 57 -5.67 5.75 8.30
CA LEU A 57 -5.65 5.35 6.91
C LEU A 57 -4.24 4.89 6.52
N PRO A 58 -4.12 3.77 5.79
CA PRO A 58 -2.82 3.21 5.42
C PRO A 58 -2.09 4.12 4.43
N ILE A 59 -0.77 4.13 4.51
CA ILE A 59 0.12 4.84 3.59
C ILE A 59 0.96 3.79 2.86
N GLN A 60 1.18 3.98 1.56
CA GLN A 60 2.11 3.15 0.81
C GLN A 60 3.54 3.50 1.22
N GLY A 61 4.33 2.50 1.58
CA GLY A 61 5.74 2.72 1.85
C GLY A 61 6.60 1.49 1.60
N GLU A 62 7.89 1.74 1.42
CA GLU A 62 8.90 0.72 1.13
C GLU A 62 10.17 0.97 1.94
N ILE A 63 10.86 -0.11 2.31
CA ILE A 63 12.15 0.00 2.98
C ILE A 63 13.19 0.44 1.94
N SER A 64 13.99 1.44 2.27
CA SER A 64 15.09 1.91 1.42
C SER A 64 16.15 0.81 1.23
N LYS A 65 16.97 0.92 0.17
CA LYS A 65 18.00 -0.08 -0.14
C LYS A 65 19.02 -0.29 0.98
N ASP A 66 19.33 0.76 1.74
CA ASP A 66 20.23 0.72 2.89
C ASP A 66 19.57 0.22 4.18
N LYS A 67 18.26 -0.08 4.13
CA LYS A 67 17.41 -0.52 5.23
C LYS A 67 17.28 0.46 6.39
N LYS A 68 17.77 1.69 6.28
CA LYS A 68 17.73 2.68 7.38
C LYS A 68 16.59 3.67 7.27
N SER A 69 15.75 3.55 6.24
CA SER A 69 14.65 4.47 6.03
C SER A 69 13.42 3.76 5.49
N VAL A 70 12.26 4.35 5.76
CA VAL A 70 10.99 4.00 5.12
C VAL A 70 10.64 5.12 4.17
N VAL A 71 10.57 4.82 2.88
CA VAL A 71 10.13 5.74 1.84
C VAL A 71 8.61 5.70 1.78
N LEU A 72 7.97 6.86 1.91
CA LEU A 72 6.53 7.08 1.88
C LEU A 72 6.12 7.60 0.50
N LYS A 73 5.26 6.84 -0.18
CA LYS A 73 4.71 7.20 -1.48
C LYS A 73 3.42 7.97 -1.28
N ASN A 74 3.30 9.11 -1.97
CA ASN A 74 2.08 9.94 -1.95
C ASN A 74 1.65 10.41 -0.55
N TRP A 75 2.59 10.60 0.39
CA TRP A 75 2.29 11.11 1.73
C TRP A 75 1.73 12.53 1.68
N GLU A 76 0.66 12.77 2.46
CA GLU A 76 0.05 14.08 2.61
C GLU A 76 0.91 14.98 3.51
N LYS A 77 1.54 16.00 2.90
CA LYS A 77 2.39 16.96 3.62
C LYS A 77 1.67 17.59 4.81
N GLY A 78 2.37 17.71 5.93
CA GLY A 78 1.83 18.32 7.15
C GLY A 78 1.09 17.36 8.08
N THR A 79 0.94 16.08 7.69
CA THR A 79 0.30 15.06 8.52
C THR A 79 1.31 14.22 9.32
N LYS A 80 0.93 13.73 10.49
CA LYS A 80 1.76 12.80 11.26
C LYS A 80 1.61 11.39 10.75
N VAL A 81 2.70 10.61 10.78
CA VAL A 81 2.72 9.21 10.36
C VAL A 81 3.08 8.33 11.55
N ARG A 82 2.32 7.27 11.74
CA ARG A 82 2.59 6.17 12.65
C ARG A 82 3.18 5.01 11.87
N VAL A 83 4.31 4.50 12.33
CA VAL A 83 5.02 3.39 11.69
C VAL A 83 5.38 2.36 12.72
N LYS A 84 5.02 1.11 12.46
CA LYS A 84 5.51 -0.05 13.21
C LYS A 84 6.42 -0.89 12.33
N VAL A 85 7.60 -1.21 12.84
CA VAL A 85 8.62 -1.99 12.15
C VAL A 85 9.13 -3.14 13.01
N THR A 86 9.72 -4.12 12.35
CA THR A 86 10.63 -5.10 12.95
C THR A 86 12.03 -4.85 12.42
N TYR A 87 13.02 -4.73 13.31
CA TYR A 87 14.42 -4.55 12.97
C TYR A 87 15.11 -5.88 12.65
N GLU A 88 16.33 -5.83 12.10
CA GLU A 88 17.09 -7.05 11.75
C GLU A 88 17.46 -7.91 12.97
N ASP A 89 17.61 -7.31 14.15
CA ASP A 89 17.84 -8.03 15.41
C ASP A 89 16.58 -8.71 15.98
N GLY A 90 15.43 -8.53 15.32
CA GLY A 90 14.14 -9.10 15.70
C GLY A 90 13.34 -8.25 16.68
N THR A 91 13.87 -7.12 17.14
CA THR A 91 13.12 -6.18 17.99
C THR A 91 12.03 -5.46 17.18
N GLU A 92 10.93 -5.11 17.84
CA GLU A 92 9.85 -4.33 17.26
C GLU A 92 9.82 -2.94 17.87
N ASP A 93 9.46 -1.96 17.06
CA ASP A 93 9.29 -0.58 17.49
C ASP A 93 8.14 0.09 16.76
N GLU A 94 7.48 1.01 17.47
CA GLU A 94 6.37 1.80 16.96
C GLU A 94 6.61 3.28 17.25
N ILE A 95 6.75 4.05 16.17
CA ILE A 95 7.06 5.47 16.23
C ILE A 95 5.95 6.31 15.61
N VAL A 96 5.77 7.51 16.14
CA VAL A 96 4.96 8.55 15.52
C VAL A 96 5.87 9.71 15.14
N LYS A 97 5.91 10.04 13.85
CA LYS A 97 6.75 11.11 13.31
C LYS A 97 5.92 12.29 12.83
N SER A 98 6.29 13.47 13.32
CA SER A 98 5.77 14.74 12.85
C SER A 98 6.37 15.12 11.49
N PRO A 99 5.72 16.00 10.71
CA PRO A 99 6.20 16.41 9.39
C PRO A 99 7.65 16.91 9.34
N CYS A 100 8.15 17.52 10.41
CA CYS A 100 9.54 17.99 10.52
C CYS A 100 10.59 16.87 10.60
N TYR A 101 10.17 15.62 10.77
CA TYR A 101 11.03 14.43 10.76
C TYR A 101 10.76 13.52 9.55
N ILE A 102 10.05 14.05 8.55
CA ILE A 102 9.68 13.35 7.32
C ILE A 102 10.34 14.13 6.17
N ASP A 103 11.49 13.65 5.75
CA ASP A 103 12.37 14.36 4.83
C ASP A 103 12.01 14.04 3.38
N PRO A 104 12.20 14.95 2.41
CA PRO A 104 12.09 14.61 1.01
C PRO A 104 13.17 13.58 0.61
N VAL A 105 12.83 12.65 -0.28
CA VAL A 105 13.84 11.83 -0.96
C VAL A 105 14.59 12.69 -1.96
N VAL A 106 15.92 12.66 -1.90
CA VAL A 106 16.82 13.30 -2.86
C VAL A 106 17.39 12.20 -3.75
N LEU A 107 17.17 12.31 -5.08
CA LEU A 107 17.67 11.38 -6.10
C LEU A 107 19.08 11.78 -6.56
#